data_AF-A0A520KHI5-F1
#
_entry.id   AF-A0A520KHI5-F1
#
_cell.length_a   1.000
_cell.length_b   1.000
_cell.length_c   1.000
_cell.angle_alpha   90.00
_cell.angle_beta   90.00
_cell.angle_gamma   90.00
#
_symmetry.space_group_name_H-M   'P 1'
#
loop_
_entity.id
_entity.type
_entity.pdbx_description
1 polymer ?
#
loop_
_entity_poly.entity_id
_entity_poly.type
_entity_poly.pdbx_seq_one_letter_code
_entity_poly.pdbx_strand_id
1 'polypeptide(L)'
;MAGVLNYDVVFCAHKQYMHRFNRTKVCWLPYACDPYLHRRINQPLRYDLAFVGHIPSPKSRIGRERRKLLLSIGELASKKVFIGNAWQHDMVALYNSSKLVLDISRSKELNWRVFEVLGCGRPLLTDYREEVADIFKNREHLAFYSSFEELTELIEYYLTNDAEREEMARKGQEECYRAHTLDHRVKTILEETIGFKIDVETVQKD
;
A
#
# COMPACT_ATOMS: atom_id res chain seq x y z
N MET A 1 18.97 -28.18 5.07
CA MET A 1 17.54 -27.94 4.78
C MET A 1 17.18 -28.73 3.55
N ALA A 2 16.41 -29.80 3.74
CA ALA A 2 15.95 -30.71 2.69
C ALA A 2 14.79 -30.07 1.92
N GLY A 3 14.79 -30.24 0.59
CA GLY A 3 13.73 -29.80 -0.31
C GLY A 3 14.13 -28.62 -1.19
N VAL A 4 15.15 -28.79 -2.04
CA VAL A 4 15.37 -27.86 -3.16
C VAL A 4 14.27 -28.17 -4.18
N LEU A 5 13.15 -27.46 -4.10
CA LEU A 5 12.26 -27.32 -5.23
C LEU A 5 13.06 -26.54 -6.28
N ASN A 6 13.56 -27.25 -7.30
CA ASN A 6 14.23 -26.65 -8.45
C ASN A 6 13.19 -25.87 -9.25
N TYR A 7 13.00 -24.60 -8.90
CA TYR A 7 12.22 -23.67 -9.71
C TYR A 7 13.11 -23.10 -10.81
N ASP A 8 12.56 -22.91 -12.01
CA ASP A 8 13.26 -22.22 -13.11
C ASP A 8 13.31 -20.69 -12.88
N VAL A 9 12.24 -20.14 -12.28
CA VAL A 9 12.11 -18.73 -11.92
C VAL A 9 11.43 -18.61 -10.55
N VAL A 10 11.90 -17.71 -9.69
CA VAL A 10 11.27 -17.33 -8.43
C VAL A 10 10.85 -15.87 -8.50
N PHE A 11 9.56 -15.61 -8.32
CA PHE A 11 9.06 -14.25 -8.11
C PHE A 11 8.97 -13.95 -6.62
N CYS A 12 9.63 -12.88 -6.18
CA CYS A 12 9.67 -12.50 -4.78
C CYS A 12 9.03 -11.11 -4.59
N ALA A 13 8.05 -10.99 -3.70
CA ALA A 13 7.43 -9.70 -3.39
C ALA A 13 8.34 -8.74 -2.61
N HIS A 14 9.31 -9.31 -1.89
CA HIS A 14 10.21 -8.59 -0.99
C HIS A 14 11.66 -8.71 -1.45
N LYS A 15 12.25 -7.59 -1.88
CA LYS A 15 13.67 -7.50 -2.23
C LYS A 15 14.56 -8.05 -1.14
N GLN A 16 14.24 -7.76 0.13
CA GLN A 16 15.06 -8.19 1.26
C GLN A 16 15.20 -9.72 1.38
N TYR A 17 14.34 -10.52 0.74
CA TYR A 17 14.43 -11.99 0.76
C TYR A 17 14.95 -12.61 -0.53
N MET A 18 15.20 -11.82 -1.59
CA MET A 18 15.67 -12.33 -2.88
C MET A 18 17.01 -13.08 -2.77
N HIS A 19 17.92 -12.61 -1.91
CA HIS A 19 19.22 -13.24 -1.67
C HIS A 19 19.14 -14.64 -1.05
N ARG A 20 17.96 -15.10 -0.63
CA ARG A 20 17.77 -16.46 -0.09
C ARG A 20 17.68 -17.52 -1.20
N PHE A 21 17.55 -17.10 -2.46
CA PHE A 21 17.38 -17.98 -3.61
C PHE A 21 18.64 -17.97 -4.48
N ASN A 22 19.67 -18.74 -4.09
CA ASN A 22 21.02 -18.65 -4.67
C ASN A 22 21.30 -19.51 -5.94
N ARG A 23 20.28 -20.13 -6.56
CA ARG A 23 20.48 -21.08 -7.68
C ARG A 23 19.43 -21.01 -8.79
N THR A 24 18.57 -20.01 -8.77
CA THR A 24 17.44 -19.83 -9.69
C THR A 24 17.37 -18.36 -10.09
N LYS A 25 16.84 -18.06 -11.27
CA LYS A 25 16.53 -16.69 -11.66
C LYS A 25 15.50 -16.10 -10.68
N VAL A 26 15.85 -15.02 -9.98
CA VAL A 26 14.96 -14.36 -9.01
C VAL A 26 14.51 -13.01 -9.57
N CYS A 27 13.21 -12.84 -9.71
CA CYS A 27 12.60 -11.61 -10.19
C CYS A 27 11.89 -10.92 -9.01
N TRP A 28 12.15 -9.63 -8.81
CA TRP A 28 11.34 -8.84 -7.89
C TRP A 28 9.96 -8.60 -8.51
N LEU A 29 8.91 -9.02 -7.81
CA LEU A 29 7.53 -8.88 -8.25
C LEU A 29 6.70 -8.30 -7.10
N PRO A 30 6.73 -6.98 -6.88
CA PRO A 30 6.02 -6.35 -5.77
C PRO A 30 4.51 -6.52 -5.92
N TYR A 31 3.77 -6.21 -4.85
CA TYR A 31 2.30 -6.14 -4.91
C TYR A 31 1.82 -5.10 -5.93
N ALA A 32 0.51 -5.09 -6.20
CA ALA A 32 -0.08 -4.26 -7.22
C ALA A 32 -1.54 -3.90 -6.89
N CYS A 33 -2.07 -2.90 -7.57
CA CYS A 33 -3.48 -2.56 -7.53
C CYS A 33 -4.26 -3.26 -8.65
N ASP A 34 -5.57 -3.45 -8.45
CA ASP A 34 -6.50 -3.84 -9.50
C ASP A 34 -7.30 -2.59 -9.89
N PRO A 35 -7.08 -1.98 -11.08
CA PRO A 35 -7.82 -0.78 -11.50
C PRO A 35 -9.33 -0.97 -11.58
N TYR A 36 -9.83 -2.20 -11.75
CA TYR A 36 -11.28 -2.47 -11.75
C TYR A 36 -11.89 -2.35 -10.35
N LEU A 37 -11.13 -2.68 -9.31
CA LEU A 37 -11.60 -2.65 -7.94
C LEU A 37 -11.10 -1.40 -7.19
N HIS A 38 -9.79 -1.19 -7.18
CA HIS A 38 -9.09 -0.09 -6.53
C HIS A 38 -9.15 1.13 -7.43
N ARG A 39 -10.24 1.88 -7.32
CA ARG A 39 -10.48 3.12 -8.06
C ARG A 39 -11.20 4.14 -7.20
N ARG A 40 -11.12 5.40 -7.64
CA ARG A 40 -11.87 6.47 -7.01
C ARG A 40 -13.35 6.28 -7.32
N ILE A 41 -14.19 6.29 -6.28
CA ILE A 41 -15.65 6.18 -6.42
C ILE A 41 -16.30 7.32 -5.64
N ASN A 42 -17.48 7.75 -6.10
CA ASN A 42 -18.22 8.79 -5.40
C ASN A 42 -18.76 8.23 -4.07
N GLN A 43 -18.19 8.70 -2.96
CA GLN A 43 -18.62 8.37 -1.60
C GLN A 43 -18.62 9.64 -0.74
N PRO A 44 -19.64 9.85 0.10
CA PRO A 44 -19.60 10.92 1.07
C PRO A 44 -18.47 10.67 2.09
N LEU A 45 -17.73 11.71 2.44
CA LEU A 45 -16.71 11.64 3.48
C LEU A 45 -17.37 11.35 4.84
N ARG A 46 -16.89 10.30 5.51
CA ARG A 46 -17.35 9.84 6.83
C ARG A 46 -16.27 9.92 7.89
N TYR A 47 -15.01 9.73 7.48
CA TYR A 47 -13.85 9.66 8.38
C TYR A 47 -12.79 10.68 8.00
N ASP A 48 -12.14 11.26 9.01
CA ASP A 48 -10.92 12.02 8.81
C ASP A 48 -9.75 11.07 8.55
N LEU A 49 -9.67 9.97 9.30
CA LEU A 49 -8.61 8.97 9.20
C LEU A 49 -9.19 7.56 9.06
N ALA A 50 -8.55 6.72 8.26
CA ALA A 50 -8.82 5.29 8.27
C ALA A 50 -7.55 4.45 8.27
N PHE A 51 -7.59 3.35 9.02
CA PHE A 51 -6.70 2.23 8.90
C PHE A 51 -7.52 0.97 8.64
N VAL A 52 -7.24 0.29 7.52
CA VAL A 52 -7.85 -1.00 7.19
C VAL A 52 -6.82 -2.10 7.32
N GLY A 53 -6.97 -2.96 8.32
CA GLY A 53 -6.14 -4.13 8.46
C GLY A 53 -6.29 -4.81 9.81
N HIS A 54 -5.61 -5.94 9.93
CA HIS A 54 -5.65 -6.76 11.12
C HIS A 54 -5.10 -6.00 12.33
N ILE A 55 -5.91 -5.89 13.39
CA ILE A 55 -5.47 -5.40 14.70
C ILE A 55 -4.76 -6.57 15.42
N PRO A 56 -3.44 -6.47 15.66
CA PRO A 56 -2.67 -7.61 16.18
C PRO A 56 -3.02 -7.94 17.63
N SER A 57 -2.99 -9.23 17.95
CA SER A 57 -2.96 -9.73 19.32
C SER A 57 -1.66 -9.29 20.03
N PRO A 58 -1.69 -8.89 21.31
CA PRO A 58 -0.53 -8.35 22.04
C PRO A 58 0.51 -9.40 22.46
N LYS A 59 0.44 -10.64 21.93
CA LYS A 59 1.33 -11.74 22.33
C LYS A 59 2.79 -11.52 21.91
N SER A 60 3.05 -10.88 20.75
CA SER A 60 4.40 -10.54 20.30
C SER A 60 4.75 -9.08 20.58
N ARG A 61 6.06 -8.75 20.70
CA ARG A 61 6.52 -7.35 20.86
C ARG A 61 5.97 -6.45 19.75
N ILE A 62 6.17 -6.88 18.51
CA ILE A 62 5.67 -6.22 17.31
C ILE A 62 4.16 -5.99 17.37
N GLY A 63 3.40 -7.00 17.79
CA GLY A 63 1.95 -6.89 17.96
C GLY A 63 1.55 -5.84 19.00
N ARG A 64 2.27 -5.76 20.13
CA ARG A 64 2.03 -4.75 21.16
C ARG A 64 2.29 -3.33 20.66
N GLU A 65 3.42 -3.12 20.00
CA GLU A 65 3.82 -1.80 19.49
C GLU A 65 2.81 -1.28 18.47
N ARG A 66 2.46 -2.12 17.48
CA ARG A 66 1.46 -1.77 16.47
C ARG A 66 0.07 -1.56 17.06
N ARG A 67 -0.34 -2.38 18.03
CA ARG A 67 -1.62 -2.18 18.74
C ARG A 67 -1.63 -0.87 19.53
N LYS A 68 -0.55 -0.54 20.23
CA LYS A 68 -0.41 0.72 20.97
C LYS A 68 -0.56 1.90 20.03
N LEU A 69 0.16 1.89 18.90
CA LEU A 69 0.07 2.93 17.88
C LEU A 69 -1.37 3.10 17.35
N LEU A 70 -2.05 2.01 16.99
CA LEU A 70 -3.44 2.06 16.53
C LEU A 70 -4.38 2.65 17.58
N LEU A 71 -4.24 2.27 18.85
CA LEU A 71 -5.04 2.86 19.93
C LEU A 71 -4.79 4.35 20.09
N SER A 72 -3.52 4.78 20.10
CA SER A 72 -3.17 6.20 20.19
C SER A 72 -3.71 7.02 19.02
N ILE A 73 -3.76 6.45 17.81
CA ILE A 73 -4.41 7.08 16.65
C ILE A 73 -5.93 7.16 16.84
N GLY A 74 -6.55 6.11 17.36
CA GLY A 74 -7.99 6.09 17.65
C GLY A 74 -8.41 7.08 18.74
N GLU A 75 -7.48 7.47 19.62
CA GLU A 75 -7.67 8.45 20.69
C GLU A 75 -7.37 9.90 20.27
N LEU A 76 -6.99 10.16 19.01
CA LEU A 76 -6.77 11.52 18.52
C LEU A 76 -8.08 12.32 18.60
N ALA A 77 -8.14 13.18 19.63
CA ALA A 77 -9.30 14.00 19.91
C ALA A 77 -9.75 14.81 18.68
N SER A 78 -11.07 14.98 18.53
CA SER A 78 -11.70 15.77 17.46
C SER A 78 -11.63 15.17 16.05
N LYS A 79 -11.13 13.94 15.87
CA LYS A 79 -11.08 13.26 14.56
C LYS A 79 -12.02 12.05 14.52
N LYS A 80 -12.70 11.86 13.39
CA LYS A 80 -13.44 10.61 13.13
C LYS A 80 -12.49 9.58 12.54
N VAL A 81 -12.13 8.58 13.33
CA VAL A 81 -11.14 7.57 12.97
C VAL A 81 -11.81 6.20 12.78
N PHE A 82 -11.55 5.55 11.65
CA PHE A 82 -11.85 4.12 11.46
C PHE A 82 -10.59 3.28 11.66
N ILE A 83 -10.70 2.21 12.47
CA ILE A 83 -9.67 1.19 12.63
C ILE A 83 -10.36 -0.17 12.62
N GLY A 84 -10.10 -0.99 11.60
CA GLY A 84 -10.75 -2.28 11.49
C GLY A 84 -10.38 -3.07 10.25
N ASN A 85 -11.09 -4.16 10.01
CA ASN A 85 -10.95 -4.94 8.78
C ASN A 85 -12.07 -4.56 7.81
N ALA A 86 -11.75 -4.52 6.54
CA ALA A 86 -12.68 -4.40 5.42
C ALA A 86 -12.04 -5.12 4.23
N TRP A 87 -12.86 -5.57 3.28
CA TRP A 87 -12.39 -6.38 2.16
C TRP A 87 -13.07 -5.92 0.87
N GLN A 88 -12.38 -6.09 -0.26
CA GLN A 88 -12.95 -5.87 -1.60
C GLN A 88 -13.70 -4.53 -1.72
N HIS A 89 -14.96 -4.54 -2.15
CA HIS A 89 -15.78 -3.34 -2.33
C HIS A 89 -15.99 -2.54 -1.03
N ASP A 90 -16.11 -3.19 0.12
CA ASP A 90 -16.26 -2.49 1.41
C ASP A 90 -14.97 -1.74 1.78
N MET A 91 -13.81 -2.34 1.49
CA MET A 91 -12.52 -1.67 1.68
C MET A 91 -12.40 -0.45 0.77
N VAL A 92 -12.75 -0.59 -0.51
CA VAL A 92 -12.73 0.53 -1.49
C VAL A 92 -13.69 1.64 -1.06
N ALA A 93 -14.92 1.30 -0.64
CA ALA A 93 -15.89 2.26 -0.14
C ALA A 93 -15.38 2.97 1.10
N LEU A 94 -14.75 2.24 2.02
CA LEU A 94 -14.18 2.83 3.22
C LEU A 94 -13.06 3.81 2.89
N TYR A 95 -12.06 3.42 2.08
CA TYR A 95 -10.99 4.34 1.65
C TYR A 95 -11.55 5.60 0.99
N ASN A 96 -12.52 5.46 0.09
CA ASN A 96 -13.15 6.60 -0.59
C ASN A 96 -14.00 7.47 0.34
N SER A 97 -14.46 6.93 1.48
CA SER A 97 -15.16 7.69 2.52
C SER A 97 -14.20 8.34 3.56
N SER A 98 -12.89 8.22 3.38
CA SER A 98 -11.87 8.71 4.33
C SER A 98 -11.02 9.82 3.73
N LYS A 99 -10.80 10.91 4.48
CA LYS A 99 -9.92 12.01 4.03
C LYS A 99 -8.47 11.55 3.89
N LEU A 100 -7.96 10.76 4.82
CA LEU A 100 -6.60 10.25 4.83
C LEU A 100 -6.56 8.79 5.28
N VAL A 101 -5.72 7.99 4.64
CA VAL A 101 -5.56 6.56 4.97
C VAL A 101 -4.16 6.32 5.51
N LEU A 102 -4.06 5.42 6.49
CA LEU A 102 -2.81 5.05 7.15
C LEU A 102 -2.40 3.64 6.75
N ASP A 103 -1.13 3.47 6.37
CA ASP A 103 -0.45 2.18 6.36
C ASP A 103 0.55 2.09 7.49
N ILE A 104 0.33 1.11 8.36
CA ILE A 104 1.23 0.77 9.46
C ILE A 104 1.67 -0.67 9.23
N SER A 105 2.92 -0.84 8.79
CA SER A 105 3.51 -2.15 8.52
C SER A 105 3.53 -3.03 9.77
N ARG A 106 3.56 -4.36 9.61
CA ARG A 106 3.72 -5.26 10.76
C ARG A 106 5.19 -5.42 11.11
N SER A 107 6.04 -5.61 10.12
CA SER A 107 7.45 -5.97 10.25
C SER A 107 8.30 -5.26 9.17
N LYS A 108 7.96 -4.01 8.85
CA LYS A 108 8.66 -3.20 7.83
C LYS A 108 8.62 -3.78 6.40
N GLU A 109 7.74 -4.75 6.14
CA GLU A 109 7.50 -5.29 4.80
C GLU A 109 6.66 -4.35 3.93
N LEU A 110 6.93 -4.32 2.62
CA LEU A 110 5.97 -3.83 1.63
C LEU A 110 4.64 -4.60 1.76
N ASN A 111 3.50 -4.01 1.43
CA ASN A 111 2.23 -4.72 1.52
C ASN A 111 1.24 -4.24 0.46
N TRP A 112 0.12 -4.96 0.34
CA TRP A 112 -0.95 -4.62 -0.60
C TRP A 112 -1.54 -3.23 -0.36
N ARG A 113 -1.68 -2.80 0.90
CA ARG A 113 -2.36 -1.56 1.28
C ARG A 113 -1.79 -0.32 0.59
N VAL A 114 -0.47 -0.28 0.39
CA VAL A 114 0.17 0.81 -0.34
C VAL A 114 -0.46 0.96 -1.73
N PHE A 115 -0.55 -0.13 -2.48
CA PHE A 115 -1.09 -0.14 -3.83
C PHE A 115 -2.63 -0.02 -3.85
N GLU A 116 -3.32 -0.63 -2.90
CA GLU A 116 -4.79 -0.57 -2.80
C GLU A 116 -5.27 0.86 -2.56
N VAL A 117 -4.65 1.58 -1.62
CA VAL A 117 -5.02 2.96 -1.26
C VAL A 117 -4.70 3.92 -2.39
N LEU A 118 -3.47 3.84 -2.93
CA LEU A 118 -3.06 4.69 -4.04
C LEU A 118 -3.88 4.42 -5.30
N GLY A 119 -4.18 3.15 -5.60
CA GLY A 119 -5.09 2.78 -6.69
C GLY A 119 -6.49 3.39 -6.53
N CYS A 120 -6.98 3.53 -5.29
CA CYS A 120 -8.24 4.23 -5.01
C CYS A 120 -8.17 5.75 -5.16
N GLY A 121 -7.01 6.35 -5.47
CA GLY A 121 -6.84 7.80 -5.56
C GLY A 121 -7.07 8.49 -4.22
N ARG A 122 -6.63 7.85 -3.13
CA ARG A 122 -6.70 8.40 -1.77
C ARG A 122 -5.29 8.63 -1.21
N PRO A 123 -5.12 9.69 -0.40
CA PRO A 123 -3.83 10.04 0.16
C PRO A 123 -3.43 9.01 1.23
N LEU A 124 -2.14 8.66 1.24
CA LEU A 124 -1.58 7.63 2.10
C LEU A 124 -0.45 8.21 2.96
N LEU A 125 -0.54 8.00 4.28
CA LEU A 125 0.61 8.09 5.17
C LEU A 125 1.10 6.68 5.48
N THR A 126 2.41 6.46 5.37
CA THR A 126 3.02 5.15 5.60
C THR A 126 4.32 5.27 6.38
N ASP A 127 4.64 4.26 7.20
CA ASP A 127 5.96 4.21 7.79
C ASP A 127 7.05 4.04 6.71
N TYR A 128 8.21 4.69 6.89
CA TYR A 128 9.33 4.59 5.96
C TYR A 128 9.82 3.15 5.86
N ARG A 129 9.93 2.68 4.61
CA ARG A 129 10.44 1.38 4.19
C ARG A 129 11.17 1.54 2.86
N GLU A 130 12.38 1.02 2.75
CA GLU A 130 13.22 1.13 1.55
C GLU A 130 12.50 0.58 0.30
N GLU A 131 11.86 -0.59 0.41
CA GLU A 131 11.10 -1.19 -0.72
C GLU A 131 9.94 -0.31 -1.22
N VAL A 132 9.38 0.55 -0.36
CA VAL A 132 8.34 1.51 -0.77
C VAL A 132 8.98 2.73 -1.41
N ALA A 133 10.09 3.23 -0.86
CA ALA A 133 10.84 4.36 -1.40
C ALA A 133 11.48 4.05 -2.77
N ASP A 134 11.76 2.77 -3.06
CA ASP A 134 12.18 2.29 -4.38
C ASP A 134 11.09 2.45 -5.46
N ILE A 135 9.82 2.58 -5.06
CA ILE A 135 8.65 2.62 -5.96
C ILE A 135 8.00 4.00 -5.95
N PHE A 136 7.84 4.58 -4.77
CA PHE A 136 7.05 5.79 -4.55
C PHE A 136 7.89 6.90 -3.93
N LYS A 137 7.67 8.12 -4.39
CA LYS A 137 8.38 9.30 -3.91
C LYS A 137 7.66 9.95 -2.75
N ASN A 138 8.43 10.31 -1.72
CA ASN A 138 7.92 10.99 -0.53
C ASN A 138 7.32 12.36 -0.86
N ARG A 139 6.16 12.68 -0.30
CA ARG A 139 5.37 13.90 -0.50
C ARG A 139 4.99 14.19 -1.96
N GLU A 140 5.14 13.23 -2.86
CA GLU A 140 4.70 13.30 -4.25
C GLU A 140 3.63 12.24 -4.52
N HIS A 141 3.88 10.97 -4.18
CA HIS A 141 2.93 9.86 -4.37
C HIS A 141 2.21 9.46 -3.07
N LEU A 142 2.93 9.56 -1.95
CA LEU A 142 2.51 9.26 -0.59
C LEU A 142 3.42 10.03 0.37
N ALA A 143 3.13 10.03 1.68
CA ALA A 143 4.03 10.62 2.66
C ALA A 143 4.54 9.58 3.67
N PHE A 144 5.85 9.58 3.88
CA PHE A 144 6.52 8.75 4.87
C PHE A 144 6.52 9.41 6.25
N TYR A 145 6.46 8.58 7.28
CA TYR A 145 6.80 8.96 8.65
C TYR A 145 7.76 7.95 9.28
N SER A 146 8.52 8.40 10.27
CA SER A 146 9.52 7.61 11.00
C SER A 146 9.26 7.55 12.51
N SER A 147 8.40 8.41 13.04
CA SER A 147 7.97 8.42 14.44
C SER A 147 6.48 8.68 14.59
N PHE A 148 5.95 8.52 15.80
CA PHE A 148 4.56 8.85 16.10
C PHE A 148 4.31 10.36 16.02
N GLU A 149 5.28 11.15 16.46
CA GLU A 149 5.25 12.62 16.42
C GLU A 149 5.15 13.10 14.97
N GLU A 150 6.02 12.61 14.08
CA GLU A 150 5.96 12.94 12.65
C GLU A 150 4.65 12.48 12.02
N LEU A 151 4.14 11.29 12.38
CA LEU A 151 2.83 10.84 11.93
C LEU A 151 1.72 11.82 12.35
N THR A 152 1.72 12.27 13.60
CA THR A 152 0.70 13.22 14.07
C THR A 152 0.80 14.59 13.38
N GLU A 153 2.02 15.09 13.16
CA GLU A 153 2.24 16.34 12.41
C GLU A 153 1.73 16.24 10.97
N LEU A 154 2.03 15.14 10.28
CA LEU A 154 1.54 14.89 8.92
C LEU A 154 0.03 14.72 8.86
N ILE A 155 -0.57 14.09 9.87
CA ILE A 155 -2.04 13.98 9.99
C ILE A 155 -2.66 15.39 10.07
N GLU A 156 -2.17 16.26 10.96
CA GLU A 156 -2.73 17.62 11.09
C GLU A 156 -2.52 18.44 9.82
N TYR A 157 -1.32 18.35 9.24
CA TYR A 157 -0.98 19.04 8.00
C TYR A 157 -1.93 18.65 6.87
N TYR A 158 -2.02 17.36 6.54
CA TYR A 158 -2.81 16.95 5.39
C TYR A 158 -4.31 17.05 5.64
N LEU A 159 -4.81 17.00 6.88
CA LEU A 159 -6.23 17.25 7.15
C LEU A 159 -6.65 18.72 6.97
N THR A 160 -5.71 19.66 7.01
CA THR A 160 -5.96 21.10 6.84
C THR A 160 -5.55 21.63 5.46
N ASN A 161 -4.75 20.87 4.69
CA ASN A 161 -4.26 21.24 3.36
C ASN A 161 -4.88 20.37 2.26
N ASP A 162 -6.15 20.63 1.95
CA ASP A 162 -6.95 19.83 1.01
C ASP A 162 -6.33 19.71 -0.39
N ALA A 163 -5.85 20.81 -0.96
CA ALA A 163 -5.31 20.83 -2.32
C ALA A 163 -4.04 19.96 -2.45
N GLU A 164 -3.10 20.11 -1.53
CA GLU A 164 -1.86 19.31 -1.51
C GLU A 164 -2.16 17.83 -1.25
N ARG A 165 -3.08 17.56 -0.32
CA ARG A 165 -3.51 16.20 0.00
C ARG A 165 -4.10 15.49 -1.23
N GLU A 166 -5.02 16.14 -1.94
CA GLU A 166 -5.66 15.53 -3.11
C GLU A 166 -4.70 15.44 -4.31
N GLU A 167 -3.77 16.38 -4.46
CA GLU A 167 -2.74 16.31 -5.51
C GLU A 167 -1.77 15.13 -5.29
N MET A 168 -1.33 14.90 -4.05
CA MET A 168 -0.52 13.73 -3.69
C MET A 168 -1.28 12.42 -4.00
N ALA A 169 -2.57 12.36 -3.67
CA ALA A 169 -3.41 11.20 -3.94
C ALA A 169 -3.55 10.92 -5.45
N ARG A 170 -3.75 11.96 -6.27
CA ARG A 170 -3.83 11.87 -7.73
C ARG A 170 -2.53 11.33 -8.32
N LYS A 171 -1.39 11.91 -7.97
CA LYS A 171 -0.07 11.47 -8.44
C LYS A 171 0.25 10.04 -8.02
N GLY A 172 -0.09 9.67 -6.80
CA GLY A 172 0.07 8.29 -6.33
C GLY A 172 -0.76 7.28 -7.12
N GLN A 173 -2.00 7.64 -7.48
CA GLN A 173 -2.85 6.80 -8.34
C GLN A 173 -2.30 6.65 -9.75
N GLU A 174 -1.86 7.77 -10.35
CA GLU A 174 -1.25 7.78 -11.68
C GLU A 174 -0.02 6.87 -11.72
N GLU A 175 0.85 6.95 -10.72
CA GLU A 175 2.00 6.05 -10.61
C GLU A 175 1.56 4.58 -10.51
N CYS A 176 0.56 4.29 -9.68
CA CYS A 176 0.03 2.94 -9.53
C CYS A 176 -0.54 2.39 -10.83
N TYR A 177 -1.34 3.17 -11.55
CA TYR A 177 -1.96 2.74 -12.81
C TYR A 177 -0.95 2.64 -13.95
N ARG A 178 0.08 3.47 -13.94
CA ARG A 178 1.14 3.49 -14.97
C ARG A 178 2.07 2.29 -14.90
N ALA A 179 2.34 1.73 -13.71
CA ALA A 179 3.39 0.70 -13.55
C ALA A 179 3.10 -0.39 -12.51
N HIS A 180 2.03 -0.27 -11.72
CA HIS A 180 1.78 -1.14 -10.57
C HIS A 180 0.36 -1.70 -10.51
N THR A 181 -0.17 -2.10 -11.67
CA THR A 181 -1.43 -2.88 -11.76
C THR A 181 -1.17 -4.38 -11.79
N LEU A 182 -2.20 -5.20 -11.51
CA LEU A 182 -2.12 -6.66 -11.65
C LEU A 182 -1.72 -7.08 -13.07
N ASP A 183 -2.21 -6.39 -14.10
CA ASP A 183 -1.85 -6.66 -15.50
C ASP A 183 -0.34 -6.48 -15.74
N HIS A 184 0.27 -5.44 -15.16
CA HIS A 184 1.72 -5.27 -15.21
C HIS A 184 2.46 -6.46 -14.57
N ARG A 185 1.93 -7.01 -13.47
CA ARG A 185 2.55 -8.19 -12.82
C ARG A 185 2.41 -9.44 -13.66
N VAL A 186 1.25 -9.66 -14.27
CA VAL A 186 1.03 -10.79 -15.19
C VAL A 186 1.96 -10.69 -16.40
N LYS A 187 2.11 -9.49 -16.97
CA LYS A 187 3.05 -9.23 -18.05
C LYS A 187 4.49 -9.58 -17.64
N THR A 188 4.96 -9.07 -16.50
CA THR A 188 6.29 -9.43 -15.97
C THR A 188 6.44 -10.95 -15.79
N ILE A 189 5.44 -11.63 -15.25
CA ILE A 189 5.50 -13.10 -15.10
C ILE A 189 5.69 -13.78 -16.46
N LEU A 190 4.91 -13.42 -17.47
CA LEU A 190 4.94 -14.06 -18.79
C LEU A 190 6.23 -13.74 -19.55
N GLU A 191 6.71 -12.50 -19.47
CA GLU A 191 8.00 -12.11 -20.06
C GLU A 191 9.18 -12.85 -19.39
N GLU A 192 9.18 -12.96 -18.07
CA GLU A 192 10.30 -13.55 -17.33
C GLU A 192 10.32 -15.09 -17.36
N THR A 193 9.17 -15.73 -17.59
CA THR A 193 9.03 -17.21 -17.64
C THR A 193 9.18 -17.78 -19.05
N ILE A 194 8.48 -17.23 -20.03
CA ILE A 194 8.39 -17.80 -21.38
C ILE A 194 8.82 -16.83 -22.49
N GLY A 195 9.31 -15.64 -22.13
CA GLY A 195 9.75 -14.62 -23.11
C GLY A 195 8.62 -14.03 -23.94
N PHE A 196 7.36 -14.26 -23.54
CA PHE A 196 6.19 -13.81 -24.28
C PHE A 196 5.93 -12.34 -23.97
N LYS A 197 6.16 -11.47 -24.97
CA LYS A 197 5.95 -10.03 -24.85
C LYS A 197 4.47 -9.71 -25.01
N ILE A 198 3.88 -9.12 -23.98
CA ILE A 198 2.51 -8.61 -24.00
C ILE A 198 2.56 -7.10 -23.98
N ASP A 199 1.80 -6.47 -24.86
CA ASP A 199 1.55 -5.04 -24.74
C ASP A 199 0.40 -4.81 -23.76
N VAL A 200 0.66 -4.05 -22.71
CA VAL A 200 -0.32 -3.76 -21.65
C VAL A 200 -0.77 -2.31 -21.84
N GLU A 201 -1.18 -1.96 -23.06
CA GLU A 201 -1.85 -0.68 -23.29
C GLU A 201 -3.20 -0.71 -22.57
N THR A 202 -3.14 -0.14 -21.36
CA THR A 202 -4.19 0.20 -20.40
C THR A 202 -5.58 -0.33 -20.69
N VAL A 203 -5.98 -1.26 -19.85
CA VAL A 203 -7.37 -1.50 -19.47
C VAL A 203 -7.93 -0.24 -18.78
N GLN A 204 -8.19 0.78 -19.58
CA GLN A 204 -9.12 1.87 -19.31
C GLN A 204 -10.20 1.74 -20.38
N LYS A 205 -11.01 0.68 -20.30
CA LYS A 205 -12.29 0.63 -21.01
C LYS A 205 -13.39 0.75 -19.97
N ASP A 206 -13.91 1.98 -19.92
CA ASP A 206 -15.17 2.46 -19.35
C ASP A 206 -15.40 2.33 -17.83
#